data_AF-A0A9R1P7Y6-F1
#
_entry.id   AF-A0A9R1P7Y6-F1
#
_cell.length_a   1.000
_cell.length_b   1.000
_cell.length_c   1.000
_cell.angle_alpha   90.00
_cell.angle_beta   90.00
_cell.angle_gamma   90.00
#
_symmetry.space_group_name_H-M   'P 1'
#
loop_
_entity.id
_entity.type
_entity.pdbx_description
1 polymer ?
#
loop_
_entity_poly.entity_id
_entity_poly.type
_entity_poly.pdbx_seq_one_letter_code
_entity_poly.pdbx_strand_id
1 'polypeptide(L)'
;MAGEVSKEEVGSVLMQAMMAAKNPRPQRDRLLHLRRRLQRLQAAPDEDKLGDLAADLFKVYYIGMEAGARMLSICLELAVKNGGRFAMNPAFARMPDEQLHHALLAQRLPARPTTQPEALARVEAALFAVKLPEDYHIPRCIEYLVGSRPPHPGGKHDTSSPDGKPRQTTAIDLGKALDFLDRGCTILSLAVKHVDLAVAVLSRFLDRKELASLAEFTDKVAYISEDGPYPSTD
;
A
#
# COMPACT_ATOMS: atom_id res chain seq x y z
N MET A 1 -17.83 0.38 -27.97
CA MET A 1 -17.70 -0.95 -27.34
C MET A 1 -16.39 -0.95 -26.55
N ALA A 2 -16.46 -1.16 -25.23
CA ALA A 2 -15.28 -1.22 -24.37
C ALA A 2 -14.49 -2.52 -24.68
N GLY A 3 -13.17 -2.43 -24.85
CA GLY A 3 -12.35 -3.59 -25.19
C GLY A 3 -12.27 -4.56 -24.00
N GLU A 4 -12.74 -5.78 -24.20
CA GLU A 4 -12.54 -6.89 -23.27
C GLU A 4 -11.19 -7.55 -23.57
N VAL A 5 -10.46 -7.90 -22.52
CA VAL A 5 -9.14 -8.53 -22.62
C VAL A 5 -9.33 -10.03 -22.89
N SER A 6 -8.48 -10.65 -23.72
CA SER A 6 -8.59 -12.09 -24.02
C SER A 6 -8.32 -12.95 -22.78
N LYS A 7 -8.77 -14.22 -22.80
CA LYS A 7 -8.67 -15.14 -21.65
C LYS A 7 -7.22 -15.32 -21.15
N GLU A 8 -6.27 -15.45 -22.07
CA GLU A 8 -4.84 -15.63 -21.79
C GLU A 8 -4.23 -14.38 -21.15
N GLU A 9 -4.63 -13.21 -21.64
CA GLU A 9 -4.20 -11.91 -21.16
C GLU A 9 -4.80 -11.59 -19.78
N VAL A 10 -6.06 -11.99 -19.52
CA VAL A 10 -6.69 -11.90 -18.19
C VAL A 10 -5.96 -12.77 -17.17
N GLY A 11 -5.43 -13.93 -17.59
CA GLY A 11 -4.60 -14.79 -16.73
C GLY A 11 -3.36 -14.07 -16.19
N SER A 12 -2.66 -13.33 -17.06
CA SER A 12 -1.45 -12.57 -16.68
C SER A 12 -1.78 -11.39 -15.74
N VAL A 13 -2.87 -10.68 -16.02
CA VAL A 13 -3.37 -9.59 -15.17
C VAL A 13 -3.79 -10.12 -13.80
N LEU A 14 -4.55 -11.23 -13.77
CA LEU A 14 -5.00 -11.85 -12.54
C LEU A 14 -3.81 -12.36 -11.70
N MET A 15 -2.80 -12.95 -12.32
CA MET A 15 -1.60 -13.40 -11.63
C MET A 15 -0.95 -12.25 -10.85
N GLN A 16 -0.78 -11.08 -11.48
CA GLN A 16 -0.22 -9.90 -10.82
C GLN A 16 -1.13 -9.38 -9.69
N ALA A 17 -2.45 -9.35 -9.90
CA ALA A 17 -3.40 -8.94 -8.86
C ALA A 17 -3.39 -9.91 -7.66
N MET A 18 -3.26 -11.21 -7.89
CA MET A 18 -3.16 -12.23 -6.84
C MET A 18 -1.84 -12.14 -6.07
N MET A 19 -0.71 -11.90 -6.76
CA MET A 19 0.57 -11.63 -6.11
C MET A 19 0.50 -10.34 -5.30
N ALA A 20 -0.09 -9.29 -5.87
CA ALA A 20 -0.32 -8.05 -5.16
C ALA A 20 -1.15 -8.28 -3.89
N ALA A 21 -2.23 -9.07 -3.92
CA ALA A 21 -3.07 -9.33 -2.74
C ALA A 21 -2.30 -9.91 -1.53
N LYS A 22 -1.18 -10.59 -1.77
CA LYS A 22 -0.37 -11.24 -0.74
C LYS A 22 0.60 -10.29 -0.04
N ASN A 23 0.82 -9.10 -0.56
CA ASN A 23 1.79 -8.14 -0.02
C ASN A 23 1.16 -7.12 0.96
N PRO A 24 0.09 -6.36 0.63
CA PRO A 24 -0.53 -5.39 1.53
C PRO A 24 -1.16 -6.01 2.78
N ARG A 25 -1.55 -7.30 2.76
CA ARG A 25 -2.20 -7.96 3.90
C ARG A 25 -1.25 -8.09 5.11
N PRO A 26 -0.08 -8.75 4.99
CA PRO A 26 0.92 -8.74 6.06
C PRO A 26 1.30 -7.33 6.52
N GLN A 27 1.45 -6.38 5.58
CA GLN A 27 1.80 -5.00 5.94
C GLN A 27 0.70 -4.28 6.71
N ARG A 28 -0.57 -4.48 6.34
CA ARG A 28 -1.72 -3.99 7.11
C ARG A 28 -1.69 -4.55 8.53
N ASP A 29 -1.47 -5.84 8.68
CA ASP A 29 -1.48 -6.49 9.99
C ASP A 29 -0.31 -6.01 10.85
N ARG A 30 0.86 -5.80 10.25
CA ARG A 30 2.03 -5.17 10.88
C ARG A 30 1.74 -3.72 11.29
N LEU A 31 1.14 -2.89 10.43
CA LEU A 31 0.75 -1.52 10.80
C LEU A 31 -0.28 -1.50 11.93
N LEU A 32 -1.27 -2.39 11.92
CA LEU A 32 -2.25 -2.51 13.01
C LEU A 32 -1.60 -2.95 14.34
N HIS A 33 -0.53 -3.74 14.28
CA HIS A 33 0.28 -4.07 15.44
C HIS A 33 1.07 -2.85 15.94
N LEU A 34 1.77 -2.15 15.06
CA LEU A 34 2.56 -0.95 15.40
C LEU A 34 1.67 0.18 15.93
N ARG A 35 0.47 0.35 15.38
CA ARG A 35 -0.56 1.28 15.88
C ARG A 35 -0.94 1.00 17.33
N ARG A 36 -1.13 -0.26 17.70
CA ARG A 36 -1.41 -0.65 19.09
C ARG A 36 -0.21 -0.38 20.01
N ARG A 37 1.02 -0.59 19.53
CA ARG A 37 2.23 -0.22 20.29
C ARG A 37 2.29 1.28 20.52
N LEU A 38 2.06 2.09 19.49
CA LEU A 38 2.06 3.55 19.59
C LEU A 38 0.96 4.06 20.54
N GLN A 39 -0.24 3.49 20.50
CA GLN A 39 -1.32 3.83 21.44
C GLN A 39 -0.93 3.58 22.91
N ARG A 40 -0.16 2.53 23.20
CA ARG A 40 0.35 2.27 24.56
C ARG A 40 1.43 3.27 24.95
N LEU A 41 2.35 3.58 24.02
CA LEU A 41 3.41 4.58 24.24
C LEU A 41 2.86 5.99 24.37
N GLN A 42 1.68 6.30 23.79
CA GLN A 42 1.01 7.57 24.02
C GLN A 42 0.56 7.74 25.49
N ALA A 43 0.15 6.65 26.14
CA ALA A 43 -0.26 6.68 27.54
C ALA A 43 0.94 6.70 28.52
N ALA A 44 2.06 6.09 28.13
CA ALA A 44 3.30 6.07 28.88
C ALA A 44 4.50 6.19 27.91
N PRO A 45 4.93 7.42 27.59
CA PRO A 45 6.01 7.65 26.63
C PRO A 45 7.35 7.10 27.11
N ASP A 46 8.08 6.49 26.17
CA ASP A 46 9.40 5.92 26.36
C ASP A 46 10.19 6.17 25.07
N GLU A 47 11.23 6.99 25.14
CA GLU A 47 11.96 7.49 23.96
C GLU A 47 12.67 6.38 23.19
N ASP A 48 13.25 5.39 23.89
CA ASP A 48 13.94 4.26 23.27
C ASP A 48 12.94 3.41 22.47
N LYS A 49 11.77 3.11 23.08
CA LYS A 49 10.71 2.35 22.41
C LYS A 49 10.05 3.10 21.25
N LEU A 50 10.03 4.43 21.30
CA LEU A 50 9.57 5.26 20.17
C LEU A 50 10.55 5.20 19.00
N GLY A 51 11.86 5.17 19.28
CA GLY A 51 12.91 4.92 18.29
C GLY A 51 12.77 3.56 17.61
N ASP A 52 12.55 2.50 18.39
CA ASP A 52 12.33 1.15 17.85
C ASP A 52 11.06 1.07 16.99
N LEU A 53 9.97 1.72 17.44
CA LEU A 53 8.72 1.78 16.68
C LEU A 53 8.90 2.52 15.35
N ALA A 54 9.67 3.60 15.32
CA ALA A 54 9.99 4.32 14.10
C ALA A 54 10.82 3.47 13.13
N ALA A 55 11.80 2.70 13.63
CA ALA A 55 12.57 1.76 12.83
C ALA A 55 11.70 0.64 12.24
N ASP A 56 10.73 0.12 13.01
CA ASP A 56 9.78 -0.87 12.51
C ASP A 56 8.81 -0.30 11.45
N LEU A 57 8.34 0.93 11.62
CA LEU A 57 7.54 1.62 10.61
C LEU A 57 8.33 1.85 9.32
N PHE A 58 9.62 2.17 9.43
CA PHE A 58 10.51 2.32 8.29
C PHE A 58 10.65 1.02 7.49
N LYS A 59 10.72 -0.14 8.16
CA LYS A 59 10.73 -1.44 7.46
C LYS A 59 9.45 -1.70 6.67
N VAL A 60 8.28 -1.37 7.24
CA VAL A 60 6.97 -1.50 6.55
C VAL A 60 6.93 -0.63 5.29
N TYR A 61 7.44 0.59 5.41
CA TYR A 61 7.57 1.53 4.30
C TYR A 61 8.39 0.97 3.14
N TYR A 62 9.61 0.49 3.40
CA TYR A 62 10.53 0.07 2.35
C TYR A 62 10.24 -1.31 1.75
N ILE A 63 9.72 -2.26 2.54
CA ILE A 63 9.79 -3.67 2.12
C ILE A 63 8.49 -4.12 1.46
N GLY A 64 7.34 -3.88 2.09
CA GLY A 64 6.11 -4.56 1.67
C GLY A 64 5.12 -3.72 0.87
N MET A 65 5.08 -2.41 1.10
CA MET A 65 4.18 -1.53 0.34
C MET A 65 4.74 -1.25 -1.06
N GLU A 66 6.04 -0.95 -1.19
CA GLU A 66 6.70 -0.74 -2.48
C GLU A 66 6.52 -1.95 -3.41
N ALA A 67 6.75 -3.16 -2.89
CA ALA A 67 6.56 -4.40 -3.65
C ALA A 67 5.09 -4.57 -4.09
N GLY A 68 4.13 -4.30 -3.20
CA GLY A 68 2.71 -4.34 -3.52
C GLY A 68 2.32 -3.31 -4.59
N ALA A 69 2.79 -2.07 -4.48
CA ALA A 69 2.56 -0.99 -5.45
C ALA A 69 3.16 -1.32 -6.81
N ARG A 70 4.34 -1.95 -6.85
CA ARG A 70 5.00 -2.40 -8.08
C ARG A 70 4.17 -3.48 -8.79
N MET A 71 3.69 -4.49 -8.07
CA MET A 71 2.84 -5.55 -8.65
C MET A 71 1.51 -5.01 -9.18
N LEU A 72 0.88 -4.09 -8.44
CA LEU A 72 -0.35 -3.42 -8.90
C LEU A 72 -0.09 -2.55 -10.15
N SER A 73 1.05 -1.87 -10.22
CA SER A 73 1.45 -1.09 -11.39
C SER A 73 1.64 -2.00 -12.62
N ILE A 74 2.36 -3.12 -12.47
CA ILE A 74 2.55 -4.11 -13.55
C ILE A 74 1.19 -4.70 -14.00
N CYS A 75 0.29 -4.97 -13.05
CA CYS A 75 -1.07 -5.46 -13.35
C CYS A 75 -1.81 -4.50 -14.30
N LEU A 76 -1.77 -3.19 -14.01
CA LEU A 76 -2.40 -2.16 -14.84
C LEU A 76 -1.69 -1.99 -16.19
N GLU A 77 -0.36 -2.01 -16.22
CA GLU A 77 0.42 -1.92 -17.46
C GLU A 77 0.10 -3.07 -18.41
N LEU A 78 0.04 -4.31 -17.89
CA LEU A 78 -0.36 -5.48 -18.67
C LEU A 78 -1.79 -5.35 -19.17
N ALA A 79 -2.72 -4.90 -18.32
CA ALA A 79 -4.11 -4.69 -18.71
C ALA A 79 -4.23 -3.68 -19.86
N VAL A 80 -3.50 -2.55 -19.82
CA VAL A 80 -3.48 -1.55 -20.90
C VAL A 80 -2.86 -2.12 -22.17
N LYS A 81 -1.71 -2.81 -22.07
CA LYS A 81 -1.04 -3.44 -23.22
C LYS A 81 -1.94 -4.43 -23.95
N ASN A 82 -2.82 -5.10 -23.20
CA ASN A 82 -3.73 -6.12 -23.71
C ASN A 82 -5.13 -5.55 -24.06
N GLY A 83 -5.24 -4.24 -24.32
CA GLY A 83 -6.47 -3.60 -24.77
C GLY A 83 -7.53 -3.35 -23.69
N GLY A 84 -7.22 -3.68 -22.44
CA GLY A 84 -8.08 -3.44 -21.29
C GLY A 84 -8.29 -1.95 -21.08
N ARG A 85 -9.54 -1.55 -20.88
CA ARG A 85 -9.92 -0.18 -20.54
C ARG A 85 -10.46 -0.15 -19.14
N PHE A 86 -9.96 0.77 -18.35
CA PHE A 86 -10.54 1.16 -17.08
C PHE A 86 -10.62 2.68 -17.06
N ALA A 87 -11.60 3.20 -16.31
CA ALA A 87 -11.71 4.63 -16.10
C ALA A 87 -10.60 5.04 -15.14
N MET A 88 -9.39 5.22 -15.68
CA MET A 88 -8.29 5.81 -14.96
C MET A 88 -8.80 7.15 -14.42
N ASN A 89 -8.67 7.41 -13.13
CA ASN A 89 -9.01 8.73 -12.61
C ASN A 89 -7.75 9.59 -12.65
N PRO A 90 -7.48 10.34 -13.73
CA PRO A 90 -6.26 11.15 -13.86
C PRO A 90 -6.20 12.27 -12.82
N ALA A 91 -7.28 12.50 -12.07
CA ALA A 91 -7.26 13.40 -10.93
C ALA A 91 -6.44 12.81 -9.78
N PHE A 92 -6.49 11.50 -9.50
CA PHE A 92 -5.79 10.90 -8.36
C PHE A 92 -4.27 11.10 -8.44
N ALA A 93 -3.68 10.94 -9.62
CA ALA A 93 -2.25 11.17 -9.83
C ALA A 93 -1.79 12.63 -9.60
N ARG A 94 -2.72 13.58 -9.62
CA ARG A 94 -2.45 15.02 -9.45
C ARG A 94 -3.05 15.59 -8.16
N MET A 95 -3.75 14.76 -7.40
CA MET A 95 -4.47 15.18 -6.21
C MET A 95 -3.48 15.33 -5.06
N PRO A 96 -3.54 16.44 -4.28
CA PRO A 96 -2.76 16.55 -3.06
C PRO A 96 -3.05 15.39 -2.10
N ASP A 97 -2.05 14.93 -1.35
CA ASP A 97 -2.14 13.72 -0.51
C ASP A 97 -3.36 13.69 0.44
N GLU A 98 -3.65 14.80 1.09
CA GLU A 98 -4.83 14.95 1.98
C GLU A 98 -6.15 14.86 1.20
N GLN A 99 -6.22 15.43 0.00
CA GLN A 99 -7.41 15.29 -0.85
C GLN A 99 -7.53 13.86 -1.37
N LEU A 100 -6.41 13.22 -1.73
CA LEU A 100 -6.37 11.84 -2.19
C LEU A 100 -6.84 10.89 -1.08
N HIS A 101 -6.44 11.14 0.17
CA HIS A 101 -6.93 10.43 1.34
C HIS A 101 -8.47 10.45 1.40
N HIS A 102 -9.07 11.64 1.35
CA HIS A 102 -10.52 11.77 1.40
C HIS A 102 -11.23 11.15 0.19
N ALA A 103 -10.66 11.29 -1.02
CA ALA A 103 -11.21 10.70 -2.24
C ALA A 103 -11.15 9.17 -2.23
N LEU A 104 -10.11 8.57 -1.66
CA LEU A 104 -10.02 7.13 -1.45
C LEU A 104 -11.02 6.68 -0.38
N LEU A 105 -11.14 7.39 0.74
CA LEU A 105 -12.14 7.07 1.77
C LEU A 105 -13.59 7.11 1.25
N ALA A 106 -13.90 8.03 0.33
CA ALA A 106 -15.22 8.08 -0.31
C ALA A 106 -15.55 6.77 -1.07
N GLN A 107 -14.54 5.98 -1.44
CA GLN A 107 -14.68 4.68 -2.10
C GLN A 107 -14.74 3.50 -1.12
N ARG A 108 -14.92 3.73 0.19
CA ARG A 108 -14.93 2.68 1.23
C ARG A 108 -16.06 1.64 1.08
N LEU A 109 -17.15 1.99 0.38
CA LEU A 109 -18.31 1.12 0.12
C LEU A 109 -18.69 1.12 -1.35
N PRO A 110 -17.80 0.71 -2.25
CA PRO A 110 -18.07 0.94 -3.64
C PRO A 110 -18.78 -0.31 -4.19
N ALA A 111 -19.69 -0.13 -5.16
CA ALA A 111 -20.47 -1.23 -5.70
C ALA A 111 -19.57 -2.40 -6.12
N ARG A 112 -19.99 -3.63 -5.85
CA ARG A 112 -19.21 -4.82 -6.21
C ARG A 112 -18.93 -4.77 -7.72
N PRO A 113 -17.65 -4.79 -8.16
CA PRO A 113 -17.37 -4.82 -9.58
C PRO A 113 -18.03 -6.06 -10.22
N THR A 114 -18.52 -5.89 -11.43
CA THR A 114 -19.19 -6.93 -12.21
C THR A 114 -18.53 -7.17 -13.57
N THR A 115 -17.73 -6.22 -14.04
CA THR A 115 -17.05 -6.25 -15.34
C THR A 115 -15.52 -6.19 -15.19
N GLN A 116 -14.77 -6.58 -16.22
CA GLN A 116 -13.30 -6.44 -16.21
C GLN A 116 -12.85 -4.96 -16.03
N PRO A 117 -13.44 -3.96 -16.73
CA PRO A 117 -13.11 -2.55 -16.52
C PRO A 117 -13.31 -2.08 -15.08
N GLU A 118 -14.40 -2.49 -14.44
CA GLU A 118 -14.68 -2.14 -13.04
C GLU A 118 -13.68 -2.81 -12.09
N ALA A 119 -13.30 -4.07 -12.36
CA ALA A 119 -12.29 -4.77 -11.59
C ALA A 119 -10.91 -4.11 -11.72
N LEU A 120 -10.52 -3.70 -12.93
CA LEU A 120 -9.28 -2.97 -13.19
C LEU A 120 -9.27 -1.58 -12.51
N ALA A 121 -10.40 -0.88 -12.49
CA ALA A 121 -10.53 0.36 -11.73
C ALA A 121 -10.35 0.13 -10.20
N ARG A 122 -10.68 -1.07 -9.69
CA ARG A 122 -10.32 -1.43 -8.29
C ARG A 122 -8.84 -1.64 -8.11
N VAL A 123 -8.15 -2.28 -9.06
CA VAL A 123 -6.69 -2.43 -9.02
C VAL A 123 -6.01 -1.06 -8.97
N GLU A 124 -6.51 -0.09 -9.74
CA GLU A 124 -6.02 1.29 -9.71
C GLU A 124 -6.28 1.97 -8.36
N ALA A 125 -7.51 1.91 -7.85
CA ALA A 125 -7.81 2.46 -6.53
C ALA A 125 -6.93 1.82 -5.43
N ALA A 126 -6.66 0.51 -5.54
CA ALA A 126 -5.73 -0.18 -4.66
C ALA A 126 -4.30 0.34 -4.79
N LEU A 127 -3.81 0.62 -6.01
CA LEU A 127 -2.47 1.16 -6.23
C LEU A 127 -2.28 2.48 -5.48
N PHE A 128 -3.21 3.43 -5.65
CA PHE A 128 -3.16 4.71 -4.92
C PHE A 128 -3.32 4.52 -3.41
N ALA A 129 -4.14 3.56 -2.98
CA ALA A 129 -4.31 3.23 -1.56
C ALA A 129 -3.12 2.48 -0.94
N VAL A 130 -2.20 1.90 -1.72
CA VAL A 130 -0.91 1.39 -1.22
C VAL A 130 0.12 2.51 -1.18
N LYS A 131 0.20 3.31 -2.26
CA LYS A 131 1.17 4.41 -2.37
C LYS A 131 0.95 5.54 -1.38
N LEU A 132 -0.29 5.88 -1.05
CA LEU A 132 -0.53 7.01 -0.14
C LEU A 132 -0.02 6.74 1.31
N PRO A 133 -0.26 5.57 1.92
CA PRO A 133 0.43 5.20 3.16
C PRO A 133 1.96 5.17 3.04
N GLU A 134 2.48 4.66 1.92
CA GLU A 134 3.91 4.61 1.61
C GLU A 134 4.52 6.02 1.54
N ASP A 135 4.10 6.85 0.60
CA ASP A 135 4.74 8.12 0.28
C ASP A 135 4.43 9.25 1.29
N TYR A 136 3.30 9.14 1.99
CA TYR A 136 2.77 10.23 2.81
C TYR A 136 2.53 9.85 4.27
N HIS A 137 1.57 8.95 4.57
CA HIS A 137 1.13 8.77 5.95
C HIS A 137 2.23 8.22 6.87
N ILE A 138 2.97 7.19 6.46
CA ILE A 138 4.01 6.59 7.30
C ILE A 138 5.21 7.53 7.46
N PRO A 139 5.73 8.19 6.40
CA PRO A 139 6.76 9.21 6.56
C PRO A 139 6.36 10.35 7.49
N ARG A 140 5.10 10.82 7.44
CA ARG A 140 4.60 11.83 8.38
C ARG A 140 4.47 11.29 9.80
N CYS A 141 4.01 10.05 9.97
CA CYS A 141 4.00 9.40 11.27
C CYS A 141 5.42 9.38 11.89
N ILE A 142 6.42 8.91 11.15
CA ILE A 142 7.81 8.86 11.61
C ILE A 142 8.34 10.27 11.93
N GLU A 143 8.04 11.27 11.09
CA GLU A 143 8.43 12.66 11.31
C GLU A 143 7.90 13.21 12.65
N TYR A 144 6.65 12.90 13.01
CA TYR A 144 6.05 13.30 14.29
C TYR A 144 6.48 12.42 15.48
N LEU A 145 7.01 11.21 15.22
CA LEU A 145 7.54 10.31 16.26
C LEU A 145 8.96 10.67 16.69
N VAL A 146 9.85 10.95 15.74
CA VAL A 146 11.30 11.10 16.00
C VAL A 146 11.87 12.43 15.49
N GLY A 147 11.01 13.38 15.08
CA GLY A 147 11.40 14.74 14.67
C GLY A 147 12.17 14.81 13.35
N SER A 148 12.29 13.70 12.62
CA SER A 148 13.00 13.63 11.34
C SER A 148 12.21 12.83 10.31
N ARG A 149 12.17 13.33 9.07
CA ARG A 149 11.52 12.63 7.97
C ARG A 149 12.43 11.51 7.48
N PRO A 150 11.91 10.28 7.26
CA PRO A 150 12.71 9.22 6.67
C PRO A 150 13.14 9.59 5.24
N PRO A 151 14.31 9.11 4.76
CA PRO A 151 14.70 9.25 3.37
C PRO A 151 13.63 8.69 2.41
N HIS A 152 13.51 9.27 1.20
CA HIS A 152 12.62 8.73 0.17
C HIS A 152 13.30 7.54 -0.54
N PRO A 153 12.61 6.41 -0.75
CA PRO A 153 13.04 5.31 -1.61
C PRO A 153 13.22 5.84 -3.03
N GLY A 154 14.40 5.62 -3.61
CA GLY A 154 14.72 6.04 -4.98
C GLY A 154 15.18 7.49 -5.16
N GLY A 155 15.23 8.30 -4.09
CA GLY A 155 15.93 9.57 -4.12
C GLY A 155 17.44 9.35 -4.23
N LYS A 156 18.12 10.03 -5.16
CA LYS A 156 19.58 10.08 -5.13
C LYS A 156 20.00 10.60 -3.76
N HIS A 157 20.99 9.95 -3.15
CA HIS A 157 21.71 10.49 -2.01
C HIS A 157 22.34 11.82 -2.44
N ASP A 158 21.62 12.92 -2.32
CA ASP A 158 22.23 14.24 -2.37
C ASP A 158 23.01 14.41 -1.06
N THR A 159 24.28 14.01 -1.12
CA THR A 159 25.28 14.22 -0.07
C THR A 159 25.70 15.68 0.05
N SER A 160 25.06 16.59 -0.68
CA SER A 160 25.18 18.03 -0.44
C SER A 160 24.33 18.41 0.77
N SER A 161 24.97 18.41 1.93
CA SER A 161 24.60 19.29 3.04
C SER A 161 24.94 20.73 2.64
N PRO A 162 24.01 21.69 2.76
CA PRO A 162 24.43 23.06 2.99
C PRO A 162 23.74 23.63 4.24
N ASP A 163 24.57 24.19 5.11
CA ASP A 163 24.24 25.21 6.10
C ASP A 163 23.21 24.86 7.18
N GLY A 164 23.73 24.40 8.33
CA GLY A 164 23.97 25.28 9.48
C GLY A 164 22.79 26.10 10.05
N LYS A 165 21.53 25.80 9.70
CA LYS A 165 20.37 26.27 10.46
C LYS A 165 19.97 25.19 11.45
N PRO A 166 19.68 25.53 12.72
CA PRO A 166 19.14 24.54 13.64
C PRO A 166 17.87 24.00 12.99
N ARG A 167 17.89 22.72 12.59
CA ARG A 167 16.66 22.00 12.28
C ARG A 167 15.76 22.25 13.49
N GLN A 168 14.68 23.01 13.30
CA GLN A 168 13.65 23.10 14.32
C GLN A 168 13.28 21.66 14.63
N THR A 169 13.72 21.16 15.78
CA THR A 169 13.32 19.86 16.28
C THR A 169 11.81 19.95 16.37
N THR A 170 11.11 19.38 15.40
CA THR A 170 9.66 19.24 15.47
C THR A 170 9.42 18.47 16.76
N ALA A 171 8.83 19.14 17.75
CA ALA A 171 8.53 18.50 19.03
C ALA A 171 7.77 17.21 18.76
N ILE A 172 8.16 16.13 19.42
CA ILE A 172 7.50 14.83 19.33
C ILE A 172 6.00 15.05 19.61
N ASP A 173 5.17 14.72 18.63
CA ASP A 173 3.72 14.89 18.70
C ASP A 173 3.07 13.53 18.47
N LEU A 174 2.97 12.76 19.56
CA LEU A 174 2.41 11.41 19.54
C LEU A 174 0.93 11.40 19.07
N GLY A 175 0.20 12.50 19.27
CA GLY A 175 -1.17 12.65 18.79
C GLY A 175 -1.22 12.68 17.27
N LYS A 176 -0.39 13.52 16.63
CA LYS A 176 -0.27 13.57 15.18
C LYS A 176 0.33 12.30 14.59
N ALA A 177 1.35 11.73 15.22
CA ALA A 177 1.91 10.46 14.79
C ALA A 177 0.85 9.36 14.73
N LEU A 178 0.03 9.26 15.78
CA LEU A 178 -1.06 8.29 15.84
C LEU A 178 -2.13 8.57 14.80
N ASP A 179 -2.53 9.83 14.57
CA ASP A 179 -3.49 10.21 13.51
C ASP A 179 -3.00 9.75 12.13
N PHE A 180 -1.75 10.05 11.77
CA PHE A 180 -1.17 9.60 10.50
C PHE A 180 -1.09 8.07 10.39
N LEU A 181 -0.75 7.38 11.48
CA LEU A 181 -0.72 5.91 11.48
C LEU A 181 -2.12 5.30 11.34
N ASP A 182 -3.14 5.87 11.99
CA ASP A 182 -4.54 5.46 11.87
C ASP A 182 -5.07 5.66 10.44
N ARG A 183 -4.75 6.80 9.83
CA ARG A 183 -5.04 7.09 8.42
C ARG A 183 -4.39 6.09 7.49
N GLY A 184 -3.10 5.80 7.69
CA GLY A 184 -2.36 4.78 6.94
C GLY A 184 -2.98 3.39 7.05
N CYS A 185 -3.32 2.95 8.26
CA CYS A 185 -4.00 1.67 8.51
C CYS A 185 -5.35 1.58 7.80
N THR A 186 -6.12 2.67 7.81
CA THR A 186 -7.45 2.73 7.20
C THR A 186 -7.37 2.60 5.69
N ILE A 187 -6.47 3.37 5.06
CA ILE A 187 -6.28 3.37 3.61
C ILE A 187 -5.68 2.04 3.13
N LEU A 188 -4.71 1.47 3.85
CA LEU A 188 -4.14 0.17 3.47
C LEU A 188 -5.17 -0.97 3.61
N SER A 189 -6.06 -0.90 4.61
CA SER A 189 -7.20 -1.82 4.73
C SER A 189 -8.17 -1.71 3.56
N LEU A 190 -8.35 -0.50 3.02
CA LEU A 190 -9.15 -0.26 1.83
C LEU A 190 -8.47 -0.84 0.58
N ALA A 191 -7.15 -0.70 0.44
CA ALA A 191 -6.38 -1.30 -0.64
C ALA A 191 -6.61 -2.82 -0.73
N VAL A 192 -6.50 -3.53 0.41
CA VAL A 192 -6.76 -4.98 0.48
C VAL A 192 -8.16 -5.32 -0.05
N LYS A 193 -9.18 -4.57 0.36
CA LYS A 193 -10.56 -4.81 -0.10
C LYS A 193 -10.70 -4.60 -1.62
N HIS A 194 -10.08 -3.57 -2.16
CA HIS A 194 -10.11 -3.30 -3.60
C HIS A 194 -9.45 -4.43 -4.40
N VAL A 195 -8.28 -4.90 -3.97
CA VAL A 195 -7.61 -6.03 -4.62
C VAL A 195 -8.45 -7.30 -4.53
N ASP A 196 -9.03 -7.61 -3.37
CA ASP A 196 -9.85 -8.81 -3.18
C ASP A 196 -11.09 -8.80 -4.08
N LEU A 197 -11.74 -7.65 -4.22
CA LEU A 197 -12.87 -7.49 -5.13
C LEU A 197 -12.44 -7.62 -6.60
N ALA A 198 -11.28 -7.07 -6.97
CA ALA A 198 -10.73 -7.18 -8.33
C ALA A 198 -10.43 -8.64 -8.68
N VAL A 199 -9.67 -9.34 -7.82
CA VAL A 199 -9.33 -10.75 -7.97
C VAL A 199 -10.60 -11.59 -8.11
N ALA A 200 -11.58 -11.42 -7.21
CA ALA A 200 -12.82 -12.19 -7.25
C ALA A 200 -13.63 -12.04 -8.55
N VAL A 201 -13.52 -10.89 -9.23
CA VAL A 201 -14.19 -10.66 -10.52
C VAL A 201 -13.34 -11.19 -11.67
N LEU A 202 -12.05 -10.88 -11.70
CA LEU A 202 -11.13 -11.34 -12.74
C LEU A 202 -11.04 -12.88 -12.79
N SER A 203 -11.09 -13.55 -11.64
CA SER A 203 -11.11 -15.01 -11.55
C SER A 203 -12.30 -15.67 -12.26
N ARG A 204 -13.41 -14.95 -12.50
CA ARG A 204 -14.60 -15.51 -13.16
C ARG A 204 -14.40 -15.73 -14.66
N PHE A 205 -13.37 -15.12 -15.24
CA PHE A 205 -13.05 -15.23 -16.66
C PHE A 205 -12.11 -16.40 -16.98
N LEU A 206 -11.61 -17.09 -15.95
CA LEU A 206 -10.78 -18.28 -16.07
C LEU A 206 -11.54 -19.51 -15.59
N ASP A 207 -11.16 -20.69 -16.09
CA ASP A 207 -11.71 -21.93 -15.56
C ASP A 207 -11.06 -22.31 -14.21
N ARG A 208 -11.67 -23.26 -13.51
CA ARG A 208 -11.21 -23.67 -12.17
C ARG A 208 -9.79 -24.24 -12.17
N LYS A 209 -9.37 -24.90 -13.25
CA LYS A 209 -8.05 -25.55 -13.33
C LYS A 209 -6.96 -24.49 -13.54
N GLU A 210 -7.20 -23.55 -14.43
CA GLU A 210 -6.33 -22.39 -14.65
C GLU A 210 -6.20 -21.56 -13.37
N LEU A 211 -7.31 -21.28 -12.69
CA LEU A 211 -7.31 -20.52 -11.44
C LEU A 211 -6.52 -21.23 -10.34
N ALA A 212 -6.69 -22.55 -10.19
CA ALA A 212 -5.95 -23.35 -9.22
C ALA A 212 -4.43 -23.33 -9.49
N SER A 213 -4.04 -23.44 -10.76
CA SER A 213 -2.63 -23.36 -11.16
C SER A 213 -2.01 -21.99 -10.86
N LEU A 214 -2.74 -20.89 -11.13
CA LEU A 214 -2.32 -19.54 -10.76
C LEU A 214 -2.22 -19.34 -9.25
N ALA A 215 -3.19 -19.87 -8.48
CA ALA A 215 -3.14 -19.81 -7.01
C ALA A 215 -1.88 -20.50 -6.47
N GLU A 216 -1.61 -21.73 -6.93
CA GLU A 216 -0.43 -22.50 -6.51
C GLU A 216 0.88 -21.77 -6.89
N PHE A 217 0.97 -21.23 -8.11
CA PHE A 217 2.14 -20.48 -8.54
C PHE A 217 2.35 -19.24 -7.67
N THR A 218 1.30 -18.43 -7.50
CA THR A 218 1.41 -17.21 -6.71
C THR A 218 1.65 -17.49 -5.23
N ASP A 219 1.30 -18.66 -4.70
CA ASP A 219 1.62 -19.06 -3.31
C ASP A 219 3.13 -19.30 -3.15
N LYS A 220 3.77 -19.84 -4.18
CA LYS A 220 5.23 -20.08 -4.20
C LYS A 220 6.05 -18.80 -4.40
N VAL A 221 5.48 -17.80 -5.08
CA VAL A 221 6.20 -16.55 -5.46
C VAL A 221 5.77 -15.35 -4.61
N ALA A 222 4.86 -15.53 -3.66
CA ALA A 222 4.49 -14.47 -2.72
C ALA A 222 5.72 -14.02 -1.95
N TYR A 223 6.05 -12.72 -2.04
CA TYR A 223 7.15 -12.15 -1.29
C TYR A 223 6.81 -12.17 0.21
N ILE A 224 7.42 -13.10 0.94
CA ILE A 224 7.46 -13.11 2.40
C ILE A 224 8.77 -12.41 2.75
N SER A 225 8.71 -11.21 3.32
CA SER A 225 9.90 -10.52 3.84
C SER A 225 10.70 -11.48 4.74
N GLU A 226 12.02 -11.54 4.57
CA GLU A 226 12.91 -12.40 5.38
C GLU A 226 12.78 -12.13 6.89
N ASP A 227 12.32 -10.94 7.28
CA ASP A 227 12.02 -10.55 8.67
C ASP A 227 10.74 -11.20 9.24
N GLY A 228 9.98 -11.96 8.44
CA GLY A 228 8.71 -12.54 8.84
C GLY A 228 7.54 -11.52 8.93
N PRO A 229 6.31 -11.97 9.17
CA PRO A 229 5.11 -11.11 9.19
C PRO A 229 5.00 -10.22 10.45
N TYR A 230 5.84 -10.45 11.46
CA TYR A 230 5.79 -9.73 12.72
C TYR A 230 7.11 -8.97 12.94
N PRO A 231 7.07 -7.71 13.40
CA PRO A 231 8.27 -7.08 13.93
C PRO A 231 8.78 -7.88 15.12
N SER A 232 10.09 -7.76 15.41
CA SER A 232 10.76 -8.45 16.51
C SER A 232 9.90 -8.39 17.78
N THR A 233 9.62 -9.56 18.35
CA THR A 233 8.97 -9.65 19.65
C THR A 233 9.95 -9.11 20.70
N ASP A 234 9.61 -7.97 21.30
CA ASP A 234 10.05 -7.64 22.66
C ASP A 234 9.53 -8.70 23.64
#